data_AF-A0A1F6PB74-F1
#
_entry.id   AF-A0A1F6PB74-F1
#
_cell.length_a   1.000
_cell.length_b   1.000
_cell.length_c   1.000
_cell.angle_alpha   90.00
_cell.angle_beta   90.00
_cell.angle_gamma   90.00
#
_symmetry.space_group_name_H-M   'P 1'
#
loop_
_entity.id
_entity.type
_entity.pdbx_description
1 polymer ?
#
loop_
_entity_poly.entity_id
_entity_poly.type
_entity_poly.pdbx_seq_one_letter_code
_entity_poly.pdbx_strand_id
1 'polypeptide(L)'
;MRVIHIIPSAFEYFGDIRSQAFKLLEGLHKIGVDAEAFTLQYGLTSKALKASVAEDAPSVHAFKGSVGADDLVENLKDFDIVHLHCPFLGAARKIINWKNLHPNIPLVVTYYREVPFEDVFSLFIKLYNFYFLPKLFALSSVVVCQNFETFKSSSGAGYMNDKIRLAVIDEIELDKEIGNLDVKEAVAAKTLMVYNSLIS
;
A
#
# COMPACT_ATOMS: atom_id res chain seq x y z
N MET A 1 -6.28 -12.82 11.91
CA MET A 1 -5.37 -11.71 11.62
C MET A 1 -6.16 -10.61 10.95
N ARG A 2 -6.11 -9.40 11.48
CA ARG A 2 -6.73 -8.20 10.93
C ARG A 2 -5.69 -7.34 10.24
N VAL A 3 -5.92 -7.00 8.97
CA VAL A 3 -4.97 -6.20 8.17
C VAL A 3 -5.66 -4.95 7.68
N ILE A 4 -5.02 -3.78 7.83
CA ILE A 4 -5.53 -2.54 7.24
C ILE A 4 -4.66 -2.09 6.06
N HIS A 5 -5.29 -1.89 4.91
CA HIS A 5 -4.69 -1.32 3.71
C HIS A 5 -4.90 0.18 3.67
N ILE A 6 -3.80 0.93 3.55
CA ILE A 6 -3.82 2.38 3.40
C ILE A 6 -3.47 2.70 1.95
N ILE A 7 -4.45 3.16 1.19
CA ILE A 7 -4.38 3.29 -0.27
C ILE A 7 -4.36 4.78 -0.67
N PRO A 8 -3.43 5.20 -1.54
CA PRO A 8 -3.43 6.56 -2.06
C PRO A 8 -4.61 6.77 -3.00
N SER A 9 -5.38 7.83 -2.79
CA SER A 9 -6.48 8.24 -3.69
C SER A 9 -6.51 9.74 -3.97
N ALA A 10 -5.44 10.45 -3.61
CA ALA A 10 -5.37 11.90 -3.62
C ALA A 10 -5.59 12.53 -5.01
N PHE A 11 -5.19 11.80 -6.05
CA PHE A 11 -5.08 12.29 -7.40
C PHE A 11 -5.42 11.16 -8.39
N GLU A 12 -5.89 11.53 -9.58
CA GLU A 12 -6.24 10.57 -10.63
C GLU A 12 -5.06 9.68 -11.03
N TYR A 13 -3.82 10.19 -10.94
CA TYR A 13 -2.61 9.42 -11.27
C TYR A 13 -2.34 8.24 -10.31
N PHE A 14 -3.09 8.11 -9.21
CA PHE A 14 -3.06 6.95 -8.32
C PHE A 14 -4.18 5.93 -8.62
N GLY A 15 -4.98 6.14 -9.65
CA GLY A 15 -6.13 5.27 -9.97
C GLY A 15 -5.73 3.81 -10.21
N ASP A 16 -4.60 3.58 -10.85
CA ASP A 16 -4.06 2.24 -11.11
C ASP A 16 -3.57 1.54 -9.83
N ILE A 17 -2.92 2.28 -8.92
CA ILE A 17 -2.51 1.78 -7.60
C ILE A 17 -3.75 1.38 -6.79
N ARG A 18 -4.77 2.24 -6.79
CA ARG A 18 -6.03 1.97 -6.10
C ARG A 18 -6.71 0.73 -6.67
N SER A 19 -6.83 0.61 -7.99
CA SER A 19 -7.42 -0.56 -8.66
C SER A 19 -6.69 -1.85 -8.27
N GLN A 20 -5.36 -1.85 -8.26
CA GLN A 20 -4.56 -3.01 -7.89
C GLN A 20 -4.71 -3.38 -6.41
N ALA A 21 -4.68 -2.38 -5.52
CA ALA A 21 -4.89 -2.59 -4.10
C ALA A 21 -6.28 -3.17 -3.80
N PHE A 22 -7.32 -2.71 -4.51
CA PHE A 22 -8.68 -3.25 -4.38
C PHE A 22 -8.80 -4.69 -4.88
N LYS A 23 -8.17 -5.04 -6.01
CA LYS A 23 -8.11 -6.43 -6.48
C LYS A 23 -7.41 -7.35 -5.47
N LEU A 24 -6.31 -6.89 -4.87
CA LEU A 24 -5.64 -7.62 -3.78
C LEU A 24 -6.58 -7.83 -2.60
N LEU A 25 -7.31 -6.79 -2.20
CA LEU A 25 -8.26 -6.86 -1.07
C LEU A 25 -9.38 -7.88 -1.33
N GLU A 26 -9.94 -7.90 -2.55
CA GLU A 26 -10.90 -8.93 -2.97
C GLU A 26 -10.31 -10.34 -2.85
N GLY A 27 -9.09 -10.54 -3.36
CA GLY A 27 -8.39 -11.82 -3.27
C GLY A 27 -8.16 -12.25 -1.83
N LEU A 28 -7.74 -11.32 -0.96
CA LEU A 28 -7.52 -11.57 0.47
C LEU A 28 -8.81 -12.00 1.17
N HIS A 29 -9.94 -11.35 0.88
CA HIS A 29 -11.23 -11.75 1.42
C HIS A 29 -11.68 -13.12 0.92
N LYS A 30 -11.52 -13.41 -0.37
CA LYS A 30 -11.87 -14.73 -0.94
C LYS A 30 -11.14 -15.87 -0.23
N ILE A 31 -9.90 -15.64 0.20
CA ILE A 31 -9.10 -16.64 0.94
C ILE A 31 -9.23 -16.52 2.47
N GLY A 32 -10.21 -15.74 2.97
CA GLY A 32 -10.58 -15.70 4.39
C GLY A 32 -9.77 -14.75 5.28
N VAL A 33 -9.02 -13.80 4.71
CA VAL A 33 -8.31 -12.77 5.49
C VAL A 33 -9.29 -11.66 5.87
N ASP A 34 -9.26 -11.25 7.14
CA ASP A 34 -9.96 -10.06 7.63
C ASP A 34 -9.15 -8.81 7.25
N ALA A 35 -9.32 -8.35 6.01
CA ALA A 35 -8.64 -7.19 5.49
C ALA A 35 -9.61 -6.01 5.33
N GLU A 36 -9.19 -4.83 5.72
CA GLU A 36 -9.96 -3.59 5.54
C GLU A 36 -9.12 -2.61 4.72
N ALA A 37 -9.76 -1.63 4.09
CA ALA A 37 -9.06 -0.57 3.37
C ALA A 37 -9.62 0.82 3.66
N PHE A 38 -8.70 1.78 3.79
CA PHE A 38 -8.98 3.21 3.77
C PHE A 38 -8.28 3.85 2.58
N THR A 39 -8.95 4.81 1.97
CA THR A 39 -8.32 5.75 1.04
C THR A 39 -8.13 7.10 1.73
N LEU A 40 -7.01 7.77 1.48
CA LEU A 40 -6.78 9.07 2.11
C LEU A 40 -7.49 10.20 1.36
N GLN A 41 -8.37 10.92 2.05
CA GLN A 41 -9.02 12.11 1.52
C GLN A 41 -8.15 13.36 1.73
N TYR A 42 -7.89 14.10 0.65
CA TYR A 42 -7.18 15.37 0.69
C TYR A 42 -8.17 16.50 0.35
N GLY A 43 -8.55 17.29 1.36
CA GLY A 43 -9.43 18.44 1.18
C GLY A 43 -10.80 18.13 0.54
N LEU A 44 -11.32 19.10 -0.21
CA LEU A 44 -12.56 18.99 -0.97
C LEU A 44 -12.32 18.13 -2.22
N THR A 45 -12.53 16.81 -2.08
CA THR A 45 -12.55 15.89 -3.23
C THR A 45 -13.67 16.25 -4.19
N SER A 46 -13.38 16.27 -5.49
CA SER A 46 -14.40 16.47 -6.52
C SER A 46 -15.44 15.35 -6.48
N LYS A 47 -16.67 15.66 -6.91
CA LYS A 47 -17.75 14.65 -7.04
C LYS A 47 -17.34 13.51 -7.98
N ALA A 48 -16.56 13.81 -9.01
CA ALA A 48 -16.03 12.82 -9.96
C ALA A 48 -15.03 11.85 -9.31
N LEU A 49 -14.10 12.35 -8.49
CA LEU A 49 -13.14 11.50 -7.79
C LEU A 49 -13.85 10.59 -6.77
N LYS A 50 -14.85 11.10 -6.05
CA LYS A 50 -15.67 10.28 -5.14
C LYS A 50 -16.43 9.18 -5.90
N ALA A 51 -17.00 9.49 -7.06
CA ALA A 51 -17.71 8.53 -7.89
C ALA A 51 -16.77 7.42 -8.41
N SER A 52 -15.59 7.79 -8.92
CA SER A 52 -14.58 6.82 -9.38
C SER A 52 -14.10 5.90 -8.26
N VAL A 53 -13.85 6.43 -7.05
CA VAL A 53 -13.47 5.58 -5.90
C VAL A 53 -14.59 4.62 -5.52
N ALA A 54 -15.86 5.06 -5.56
CA ALA A 54 -16.99 4.22 -5.23
C ALA A 54 -17.30 3.14 -6.28
N GLU A 55 -17.03 3.42 -7.56
CA GLU A 55 -17.19 2.48 -8.67
C GLU A 55 -16.15 1.36 -8.61
N ASP A 56 -14.90 1.69 -8.26
CA ASP A 56 -13.81 0.73 -8.15
C ASP A 56 -13.80 -0.02 -6.81
N ALA A 57 -14.56 0.44 -5.81
CA ALA A 57 -14.47 -0.08 -4.45
C ALA A 57 -14.89 -1.56 -4.38
N PRO A 58 -14.13 -2.40 -3.64
CA PRO A 58 -14.55 -3.76 -3.34
C PRO A 58 -15.81 -3.74 -2.45
N SER A 59 -16.33 -4.91 -2.09
CA SER A 59 -17.53 -5.01 -1.25
C SER A 59 -17.48 -4.04 -0.04
N VAL A 60 -18.63 -3.51 0.35
CA VAL A 60 -18.76 -2.53 1.46
C VAL A 60 -18.17 -2.98 2.80
N HIS A 61 -17.92 -4.28 2.97
CA HIS A 61 -17.25 -4.82 4.14
C HIS A 61 -15.74 -4.58 4.13
N ALA A 62 -15.15 -4.57 2.93
CA ALA A 62 -13.72 -4.45 2.66
C ALA A 62 -13.25 -3.00 2.65
N PHE A 63 -14.03 -2.10 2.03
CA PHE A 63 -13.68 -0.68 1.92
C PHE A 63 -14.47 0.16 2.92
N LYS A 64 -13.76 0.81 3.86
CA LYS A 64 -14.37 1.63 4.92
C LYS A 64 -14.58 3.09 4.51
N GLY A 65 -14.12 3.48 3.32
CA GLY A 65 -14.30 4.82 2.77
C GLY A 65 -13.02 5.66 2.78
N SER A 66 -13.21 6.93 2.42
CA SER A 66 -12.15 7.94 2.46
C SER A 66 -12.13 8.64 3.81
N VAL A 67 -10.99 8.62 4.49
CA VAL A 67 -10.83 9.22 5.82
C VAL A 67 -9.77 10.32 5.82
N GLY A 68 -9.86 11.23 6.78
CA GLY A 68 -8.81 12.21 7.04
C GLY A 68 -7.55 11.54 7.60
N ALA A 69 -6.42 12.21 7.47
CA ALA A 69 -5.13 11.66 7.90
C ALA A 69 -5.03 11.44 9.43
N ASP A 70 -5.78 12.21 10.22
CA ASP A 70 -5.87 12.08 11.68
C ASP A 70 -6.74 10.88 12.07
N ASP A 71 -7.97 10.81 11.56
CA ASP A 71 -8.87 9.68 11.77
C ASP A 71 -8.23 8.35 11.34
N LEU A 72 -7.45 8.37 10.25
CA LEU A 72 -6.72 7.20 9.78
C LEU A 72 -5.80 6.64 10.86
N VAL A 73 -4.95 7.47 11.47
CA VAL A 73 -3.90 6.99 12.39
C VAL A 73 -4.43 6.56 13.75
N GLU A 74 -5.57 7.12 14.20
CA GLU A 74 -6.18 6.76 15.48
C GLU A 74 -6.68 5.31 15.51
N ASN A 75 -7.09 4.78 14.36
CA ASN A 75 -7.68 3.46 14.21
C ASN A 75 -6.67 2.35 13.85
N LEU A 76 -5.42 2.68 13.51
CA LEU A 76 -4.45 1.68 13.03
C LEU A 76 -3.99 0.68 14.10
N LYS A 77 -4.11 1.04 15.39
CA LYS A 77 -3.65 0.20 16.50
C LYS A 77 -4.49 -1.06 16.73
N ASP A 78 -5.69 -1.11 16.15
CA ASP A 78 -6.63 -2.23 16.30
C ASP A 78 -6.40 -3.36 15.27
N PHE A 79 -5.37 -3.20 14.44
CA PHE A 79 -4.98 -4.14 13.40
C PHE A 79 -3.65 -4.82 13.72
N ASP A 80 -3.55 -6.08 13.33
CA ASP A 80 -2.32 -6.86 13.49
C ASP A 80 -1.24 -6.42 12.51
N ILE A 81 -1.63 -5.93 11.32
CA ILE A 81 -0.72 -5.43 10.28
C ILE A 81 -1.29 -4.15 9.64
N VAL A 82 -0.41 -3.19 9.40
CA VAL A 82 -0.68 -2.04 8.54
C VAL A 82 0.03 -2.20 7.21
N HIS A 83 -0.71 -2.17 6.10
CA HIS A 83 -0.19 -2.28 4.74
C HIS A 83 -0.36 -0.97 3.98
N LEU A 84 0.73 -0.23 3.81
CA LEU A 84 0.77 1.04 3.09
C LEU A 84 1.10 0.83 1.61
N HIS A 85 0.25 1.36 0.73
CA HIS A 85 0.50 1.40 -0.71
C HIS A 85 1.22 2.72 -1.06
N CYS A 86 2.42 2.62 -1.62
CA CYS A 86 3.27 3.75 -1.97
C CYS A 86 3.41 3.90 -3.48
N PRO A 87 3.36 5.14 -4.00
CA PRO A 87 3.49 6.42 -3.29
C PRO A 87 2.27 6.93 -2.50
N PHE A 88 2.50 7.52 -1.33
CA PHE A 88 1.49 8.03 -0.39
C PHE A 88 1.76 9.48 0.05
N LEU A 89 1.35 10.44 -0.77
CA LEU A 89 1.67 11.87 -0.57
C LEU A 89 0.76 12.58 0.43
N GLY A 90 1.30 13.21 1.46
CA GLY A 90 0.57 14.20 2.28
C GLY A 90 0.10 13.72 3.65
N ALA A 91 0.19 12.42 3.95
CA ALA A 91 0.12 11.91 5.32
C ALA A 91 1.29 11.00 5.72
N ALA A 92 2.33 10.88 4.88
CA ALA A 92 3.50 10.07 5.18
C ALA A 92 4.13 10.40 6.54
N ARG A 93 4.18 11.70 6.91
CA ARG A 93 4.67 12.14 8.23
C ARG A 93 3.86 11.54 9.38
N LYS A 94 2.52 11.48 9.25
CA LYS A 94 1.66 10.94 10.30
C LYS A 94 1.83 9.44 10.44
N ILE A 95 1.96 8.71 9.33
CA ILE A 95 2.27 7.28 9.34
C ILE A 95 3.63 7.00 10.00
N ILE A 96 4.66 7.77 9.65
CA ILE A 96 5.99 7.67 10.27
C ILE A 96 5.91 7.90 11.78
N ASN A 97 5.24 8.97 12.21
CA ASN A 97 5.08 9.29 13.63
C ASN A 97 4.31 8.18 14.36
N TRP A 98 3.20 7.70 13.78
CA TRP A 98 2.41 6.62 14.33
C TRP A 98 3.23 5.34 14.48
N LYS A 99 4.03 4.99 13.46
CA LYS A 99 4.85 3.77 13.47
C LYS A 99 5.96 3.84 14.52
N ASN A 100 6.55 5.01 14.75
CA ASN A 100 7.50 5.22 15.84
C ASN A 100 6.88 5.04 17.23
N LEU A 101 5.59 5.36 17.39
CA LEU A 101 4.85 5.16 18.65
C LEU A 101 4.35 3.72 18.82
N HIS A 102 4.19 2.97 17.71
CA HIS A 102 3.72 1.59 17.68
C HIS A 102 4.75 0.68 16.98
N PRO A 103 5.97 0.53 17.53
CA PRO A 103 7.05 -0.21 16.90
C PRO A 103 6.73 -1.71 16.73
N ASN A 104 5.83 -2.26 17.54
CA ASN A 104 5.49 -3.68 17.54
C ASN A 104 4.46 -4.07 16.47
N ILE A 105 3.73 -3.12 15.88
CA ILE A 105 2.74 -3.43 14.82
C ILE A 105 3.45 -3.41 13.47
N PRO A 106 3.58 -4.54 12.75
CA PRO A 106 4.27 -4.59 11.47
C PRO A 106 3.71 -3.61 10.44
N LEU A 107 4.62 -2.93 9.74
CA LEU A 107 4.30 -2.08 8.60
C LEU A 107 4.77 -2.76 7.33
N VAL A 108 3.85 -3.12 6.44
CA VAL A 108 4.13 -3.59 5.08
C VAL A 108 4.04 -2.40 4.14
N VAL A 109 5.00 -2.26 3.23
CA VAL A 109 4.96 -1.20 2.21
C VAL A 109 4.96 -1.84 0.83
N THR A 110 3.85 -1.77 0.08
CA THR A 110 3.90 -2.06 -1.36
C THR A 110 4.37 -0.82 -2.11
N TYR A 111 5.52 -0.94 -2.77
CA TYR A 111 6.04 0.11 -3.63
C TYR A 111 5.75 -0.21 -5.10
N TYR A 112 4.94 0.65 -5.72
CA TYR A 112 4.55 0.51 -7.13
C TYR A 112 5.54 1.21 -8.05
N ARG A 113 5.86 2.48 -7.76
CA ARG A 113 6.76 3.34 -8.56
C ARG A 113 7.13 4.61 -7.81
N GLU A 114 8.08 5.36 -8.33
CA GLU A 114 8.32 6.74 -7.90
C GLU A 114 7.24 7.68 -8.43
N VAL A 115 7.00 8.79 -7.73
CA VAL A 115 6.08 9.80 -8.23
C VAL A 115 6.76 10.58 -9.38
N PRO A 116 6.15 10.65 -10.58
CA PRO A 116 6.74 11.37 -11.70
C PRO A 116 6.82 12.89 -11.41
N PHE A 117 7.89 13.54 -11.86
CA PHE A 117 8.09 14.98 -11.68
C PHE A 117 7.32 15.77 -12.75
N GLU A 118 6.01 15.92 -12.59
CA GLU A 118 5.18 16.77 -13.46
C GLU A 118 4.88 18.10 -12.74
N ASP A 119 5.78 19.09 -12.88
CA ASP A 119 5.69 20.53 -12.53
C ASP A 119 4.92 21.05 -11.29
N VAL A 120 5.30 22.27 -10.85
CA VAL A 120 4.87 23.08 -9.66
C VAL A 120 4.90 22.38 -8.28
N PHE A 121 4.52 21.11 -8.16
CA PHE A 121 4.63 20.26 -6.98
C PHE A 121 5.97 19.53 -6.89
N SER A 122 6.89 19.80 -7.81
CA SER A 122 8.20 19.12 -7.90
C SER A 122 8.98 19.16 -6.58
N LEU A 123 8.86 20.24 -5.78
CA LEU A 123 9.48 20.31 -4.45
C LEU A 123 8.85 19.33 -3.44
N PHE A 124 7.52 19.21 -3.42
CA PHE A 124 6.82 18.26 -2.54
C PHE A 124 7.10 16.81 -2.95
N ILE A 125 7.15 16.56 -4.26
CA ILE A 125 7.48 15.24 -4.82
C ILE A 125 8.93 14.89 -4.50
N LYS A 126 9.88 15.81 -4.70
CA LYS A 126 11.28 15.63 -4.28
C LYS A 126 11.35 15.34 -2.78
N LEU A 127 10.70 16.16 -1.95
CA LEU A 127 10.67 15.94 -0.51
C LEU A 127 10.10 14.55 -0.17
N TYR A 128 9.04 14.12 -0.85
CA TYR A 128 8.50 12.78 -0.64
C TYR A 128 9.48 11.68 -1.03
N ASN A 129 9.97 11.69 -2.26
CA ASN A 129 10.87 10.66 -2.77
C ASN A 129 12.18 10.62 -1.95
N PHE A 130 12.76 11.76 -1.57
CA PHE A 130 14.06 11.82 -0.88
C PHE A 130 13.98 11.70 0.65
N TYR A 131 12.87 12.07 1.29
CA TYR A 131 12.77 12.07 2.76
C TYR A 131 11.72 11.11 3.29
N PHE A 132 10.50 11.13 2.75
CA PHE A 132 9.41 10.33 3.29
C PHE A 132 9.51 8.86 2.87
N LEU A 133 9.77 8.58 1.60
CA LEU A 133 9.84 7.22 1.09
C LEU A 133 10.96 6.38 1.74
N PRO A 134 12.21 6.88 1.89
CA PRO A 134 13.28 6.13 2.57
C PRO A 134 12.97 5.87 4.05
N LYS A 135 12.29 6.81 4.71
CA LYS A 135 11.87 6.64 6.10
C LYS A 135 10.78 5.59 6.25
N LEU A 136 9.82 5.55 5.33
CA LEU A 136 8.79 4.51 5.30
C LEU A 136 9.41 3.14 5.07
N PHE A 137 10.39 3.03 4.16
CA PHE A 137 11.13 1.79 3.91
C PHE A 137 11.94 1.34 5.14
N ALA A 138 12.63 2.27 5.80
CA ALA A 138 13.41 1.96 6.99
C ALA A 138 12.54 1.52 8.19
N LEU A 139 11.27 1.94 8.23
CA LEU A 139 10.31 1.58 9.28
C LEU A 139 9.45 0.37 8.93
N SER A 140 9.48 -0.10 7.68
CA SER A 140 8.70 -1.24 7.25
C SER A 140 9.37 -2.54 7.70
N SER A 141 8.54 -3.52 8.07
CA SER A 141 8.99 -4.88 8.32
C SER A 141 9.34 -5.59 7.00
N VAL A 142 8.69 -5.20 5.92
CA VAL A 142 8.91 -5.71 4.57
C VAL A 142 8.46 -4.68 3.54
N VAL A 143 9.23 -4.56 2.46
CA VAL A 143 8.85 -3.85 1.24
C VAL A 143 8.39 -4.91 0.23
N VAL A 144 7.23 -4.68 -0.38
CA VAL A 144 6.68 -5.51 -1.44
C VAL A 144 6.84 -4.77 -2.76
N CYS A 145 7.29 -5.46 -3.81
CA CYS A 145 7.32 -4.93 -5.17
C CYS A 145 6.71 -5.94 -6.14
N GLN A 146 6.17 -5.44 -7.25
CA GLN A 146 5.50 -6.29 -8.24
C GLN A 146 6.44 -6.89 -9.26
N ASN A 147 7.60 -6.29 -9.49
CA ASN A 147 8.57 -6.83 -10.43
C ASN A 147 9.96 -6.45 -9.94
N PHE A 148 10.83 -7.45 -9.80
CA PHE A 148 12.16 -7.24 -9.24
C PHE A 148 13.03 -6.34 -10.13
N GLU A 149 12.99 -6.50 -11.45
CA GLU A 149 13.81 -5.72 -12.38
C GLU A 149 13.35 -4.25 -12.45
N THR A 150 12.05 -4.01 -12.48
CA THR A 150 11.47 -2.66 -12.38
C THR A 150 11.81 -2.02 -11.03
N PHE A 151 11.72 -2.76 -9.93
CA PHE A 151 12.10 -2.26 -8.62
C PHE A 151 13.58 -1.87 -8.58
N LYS A 152 14.46 -2.76 -9.05
CA LYS A 152 15.91 -2.60 -9.07
C LYS A 152 16.38 -1.39 -9.89
N SER A 153 15.64 -1.02 -10.93
CA SER A 153 15.91 0.16 -11.77
C SER A 153 15.27 1.46 -11.24
N SER A 154 14.45 1.39 -10.19
CA SER A 154 13.80 2.57 -9.58
C SER A 154 14.62 3.20 -8.45
N SER A 155 14.28 4.44 -8.07
CA SER A 155 14.87 5.09 -6.88
C SER A 155 14.65 4.30 -5.58
N GLY A 156 13.57 3.52 -5.48
CA GLY A 156 13.25 2.69 -4.32
C GLY A 156 14.35 1.68 -3.97
N ALA A 157 15.03 1.10 -4.97
CA ALA A 157 16.13 0.17 -4.72
C ALA A 157 17.30 0.83 -3.98
N GLY A 158 17.56 2.11 -4.24
CA GLY A 158 18.59 2.89 -3.54
C GLY A 158 18.30 3.15 -2.07
N TYR A 159 17.07 2.91 -1.60
CA TYR A 159 16.67 3.06 -0.20
C TYR A 159 16.72 1.76 0.60
N MET A 160 16.93 0.64 -0.08
CA MET A 160 17.08 -0.66 0.56
C MET A 160 18.41 -0.75 1.31
N ASN A 161 18.40 -1.49 2.41
CA ASN A 161 19.61 -1.87 3.15
C ASN A 161 19.41 -3.26 3.75
N ASP A 162 20.46 -3.83 4.34
CA ASP A 162 20.47 -5.22 4.84
C ASP A 162 19.40 -5.53 5.91
N LYS A 163 18.80 -4.50 6.53
CA LYS A 163 17.74 -4.66 7.53
C LYS A 163 16.34 -4.71 6.92
N ILE A 164 16.19 -4.27 5.67
CA ILE A 164 14.89 -4.16 4.99
C ILE A 164 14.67 -5.42 4.16
N ARG A 165 13.62 -6.17 4.48
CA ARG A 165 13.23 -7.36 3.72
C ARG A 165 12.48 -6.94 2.46
N LEU A 166 12.77 -7.59 1.34
CA LEU A 166 12.04 -7.42 0.07
C LEU A 166 11.23 -8.68 -0.22
N ALA A 167 9.97 -8.51 -0.59
CA ALA A 167 9.12 -9.57 -1.13
C ALA A 167 8.69 -9.19 -2.55
N VAL A 168 8.87 -10.11 -3.50
CA VAL A 168 8.46 -9.91 -4.90
C VAL A 168 7.15 -10.67 -5.12
N ILE A 169 6.12 -9.95 -5.54
CA ILE A 169 4.80 -10.50 -5.88
C ILE A 169 4.53 -10.13 -7.33
N ASP A 170 5.14 -10.87 -8.25
CA ASP A 170 5.00 -10.66 -9.69
C ASP A 170 3.80 -11.42 -10.23
N GLU A 171 2.80 -10.68 -10.69
CA GLU A 171 1.55 -11.21 -11.26
C GLU A 171 1.79 -12.07 -12.50
N ILE A 172 2.79 -11.73 -13.32
CA ILE A 172 3.11 -12.45 -14.56
C ILE A 172 3.83 -13.75 -14.26
N GLU A 173 4.78 -13.73 -13.31
CA GLU A 173 5.42 -14.97 -12.85
C GLU A 173 4.41 -15.87 -12.15
N LEU A 174 3.55 -15.28 -11.32
CA LEU A 174 2.42 -15.95 -10.72
C LEU A 174 1.55 -16.62 -11.78
N ASP A 175 1.03 -15.90 -12.76
CA ASP A 175 0.20 -16.47 -13.85
C ASP A 175 0.87 -17.66 -14.57
N LYS A 176 2.21 -17.67 -14.66
CA LYS A 176 2.97 -18.81 -15.21
C LYS A 176 3.19 -19.96 -14.23
N GLU A 177 3.33 -19.67 -12.94
CA GLU A 177 3.57 -20.64 -11.86
C GLU A 177 2.30 -21.36 -11.44
N ILE A 178 1.14 -20.72 -11.58
CA ILE A 178 -0.12 -21.21 -11.06
C ILE A 178 -0.93 -21.89 -12.17
N GLY A 179 -1.47 -23.07 -11.87
CA GLY A 179 -2.44 -23.76 -12.73
C GLY A 179 -3.83 -23.09 -12.72
N ASN A 180 -4.79 -23.67 -12.01
CA ASN A 180 -6.23 -23.28 -12.08
C ASN A 180 -6.69 -22.17 -11.11
N LEU A 181 -5.79 -21.44 -10.44
CA LEU A 181 -6.23 -20.34 -9.56
C LEU A 181 -6.41 -19.04 -10.34
N ASP A 182 -7.36 -18.21 -9.92
CA ASP A 182 -7.48 -16.83 -10.35
C ASP A 182 -6.21 -16.06 -9.94
N VAL A 183 -5.60 -15.29 -10.85
CA VAL A 183 -4.35 -14.52 -10.60
C VAL A 183 -4.48 -13.67 -9.33
N LYS A 184 -5.67 -13.10 -9.09
CA LYS A 184 -5.96 -12.32 -7.88
C LYS A 184 -5.80 -13.13 -6.59
N GLU A 185 -6.23 -14.39 -6.59
CA GLU A 185 -6.15 -15.29 -5.43
C GLU A 185 -4.70 -15.68 -5.14
N ALA A 186 -3.89 -15.83 -6.17
CA ALA A 186 -2.48 -16.16 -5.99
C ALA A 186 -1.64 -14.97 -5.50
N VAL A 187 -1.93 -13.76 -5.99
CA VAL A 187 -1.38 -12.51 -5.44
C VAL A 187 -1.74 -12.38 -3.96
N ALA A 188 -3.00 -12.64 -3.62
CA ALA A 188 -3.47 -12.63 -2.24
C ALA A 188 -2.80 -13.72 -1.39
N ALA A 189 -2.61 -14.93 -1.92
CA ALA A 189 -1.94 -16.02 -1.22
C ALA A 189 -0.47 -15.70 -0.94
N LYS A 190 0.29 -15.20 -1.93
CA LYS A 190 1.69 -14.75 -1.70
C LYS A 190 1.73 -13.59 -0.70
N THR A 191 0.77 -12.67 -0.76
CA THR A 191 0.67 -11.57 0.22
C THR A 191 0.36 -12.09 1.64
N LEU A 192 -0.51 -13.08 1.77
CA LEU A 192 -0.80 -13.74 3.04
C LEU A 192 0.44 -14.47 3.61
N MET A 193 1.28 -15.07 2.76
CA MET A 193 2.55 -15.65 3.22
C MET A 193 3.47 -14.57 3.81
N VAL A 194 3.54 -13.40 3.19
CA VAL A 194 4.27 -12.25 3.74
C VAL A 194 3.71 -11.89 5.11
N TYR A 195 2.40 -11.73 5.24
CA TYR A 195 1.75 -11.40 6.51
C TYR A 195 2.02 -12.42 7.61
N ASN A 196 1.87 -13.72 7.32
CA ASN A 196 2.11 -14.78 8.28
C ASN A 196 3.56 -14.79 8.78
N SER A 197 4.53 -14.40 7.94
CA SER A 197 5.94 -14.30 8.34
C SER A 197 6.24 -13.15 9.33
N LEU A 198 5.28 -12.26 9.57
CA LEU A 198 5.41 -11.09 10.45
C LEU A 198 4.76 -11.28 11.82
N ILE A 199 3.82 -12.22 11.95
CA ILE A 199 3.07 -12.49 13.19
C ILE A 199 3.50 -13.82 13.85
N SER A 200 4.28 -14.64 13.14
CA SER A 200 4.81 -15.91 13.64
C SER A 200 6.00 -15.77 14.59
#